data_AF-A0A7H8HY59-F1
#
_entry.id   AF-A0A7H8HY59-F1
#
_cell.length_a   1.000
_cell.length_b   1.000
_cell.length_c   1.000
_cell.angle_alpha   90.00
_cell.angle_beta   90.00
_cell.angle_gamma   90.00
#
_symmetry.space_group_name_H-M   'P 1'
#
loop_
_entity.id
_entity.type
_entity.pdbx_description
1 polymer ?
#
loop_
_entity_poly.entity_id
_entity_poly.type
_entity_poly.pdbx_seq_one_letter_code
_entity_poly.pdbx_strand_id
1 'polypeptide(L)'
;MFPLAVSAVLVIVWAALAVTLPVAVYRDLTTDVSCTSGNPVVAVWIESSSGGSGFARAGQPGSAAAARYLFRQNFAARYQIRVGCGGSVEQWGITAKSTYSEEPYRRIVCDDVHLDGLLTGNCRDGERR
;
A
#
# COMPACT_ATOMS: atom_id res chain seq x y z
N MET A 1 -40.17 22.83 -32.09
CA MET A 1 -40.53 22.33 -30.74
C MET A 1 -39.75 21.08 -30.31
N PHE A 2 -38.99 20.41 -31.18
CA PHE A 2 -38.16 19.25 -30.84
C PHE A 2 -36.81 19.48 -30.10
N PRO A 3 -36.13 20.66 -30.12
CA PRO A 3 -34.77 20.75 -29.59
C PRO A 3 -34.70 20.69 -28.05
N LEU A 4 -35.72 21.19 -27.34
CA LEU A 4 -35.74 21.18 -25.88
C LEU A 4 -35.90 19.77 -25.30
N ALA A 5 -36.67 18.89 -25.96
CA ALA A 5 -36.86 17.52 -25.53
C ALA A 5 -35.57 16.69 -25.65
N VAL A 6 -34.80 16.88 -26.74
CA VAL A 6 -33.53 16.19 -26.95
C VAL A 6 -32.49 16.62 -25.92
N SER A 7 -32.39 17.91 -25.62
CA SER A 7 -31.49 18.43 -24.57
C SER A 7 -31.84 17.89 -23.18
N ALA A 8 -33.13 17.84 -22.83
CA ALA A 8 -33.57 17.32 -21.54
C ALA A 8 -33.21 15.83 -21.36
N VAL A 9 -33.38 15.01 -22.39
CA VAL A 9 -33.01 13.59 -22.38
C VAL A 9 -31.49 13.43 -22.20
N LEU A 10 -30.68 14.22 -22.91
CA LEU A 10 -29.22 14.18 -22.79
C LEU A 10 -28.76 14.55 -21.38
N VAL A 11 -29.34 15.57 -20.76
CA VAL A 11 -29.02 15.96 -19.37
C VAL A 11 -29.39 14.85 -18.38
N ILE A 12 -30.55 14.21 -18.55
CA ILE A 12 -30.98 13.10 -17.69
C ILE A 12 -30.05 11.90 -17.84
N VAL A 13 -29.65 11.54 -19.06
CA VAL A 13 -28.71 10.44 -19.32
C VAL A 13 -27.35 10.74 -18.69
N TRP A 14 -26.82 11.95 -18.86
CA TRP A 14 -25.56 12.36 -18.23
C TRP A 14 -25.63 12.34 -16.70
N ALA A 15 -26.72 12.85 -16.12
CA ALA A 15 -26.93 12.82 -14.67
C ALA A 15 -27.03 11.37 -14.15
N ALA A 16 -27.77 10.50 -14.83
CA ALA A 16 -27.87 9.08 -14.48
C ALA A 16 -26.50 8.39 -14.56
N LEU A 17 -25.69 8.67 -15.59
CA LEU A 17 -24.35 8.11 -15.74
C LEU A 17 -23.42 8.56 -14.60
N ALA A 18 -23.46 9.83 -14.23
CA ALA A 18 -22.63 10.39 -13.16
C ALA A 18 -22.89 9.73 -11.80
N VAL A 19 -24.14 9.34 -11.52
CA VAL A 19 -24.52 8.68 -10.26
C VAL A 19 -24.03 7.22 -10.18
N THR A 20 -23.69 6.60 -11.32
CA THR A 20 -23.17 5.21 -11.34
C THR A 20 -21.66 5.10 -11.13
N LEU A 21 -20.93 6.22 -11.03
CA LEU A 21 -19.50 6.19 -10.83
C LEU A 21 -19.16 5.66 -9.43
N PRO A 22 -18.30 4.64 -9.30
CA PRO A 22 -17.88 4.15 -8.00
C PRO A 22 -17.15 5.24 -7.23
N VAL A 23 -17.65 5.59 -6.04
CA VAL A 23 -16.97 6.53 -5.15
C VAL A 23 -15.72 5.84 -4.59
N ALA A 24 -14.55 6.43 -4.80
CA ALA A 24 -13.30 5.92 -4.24
C ALA A 24 -13.35 5.97 -2.70
N VAL A 25 -13.28 4.81 -2.06
CA VAL A 25 -13.23 4.70 -0.60
C VAL A 25 -11.77 4.63 -0.17
N TYR A 26 -11.28 5.74 0.38
CA TYR A 26 -9.95 5.79 0.99
C TYR A 26 -10.00 5.28 2.42
N ARG A 27 -9.09 4.37 2.78
CA ARG A 27 -8.87 3.95 4.16
C ARG A 27 -7.38 3.96 4.48
N ASP A 28 -7.05 3.86 5.76
CA ASP A 28 -5.68 3.76 6.21
C ASP A 28 -5.25 2.28 6.24
N LEU A 29 -4.24 1.96 5.45
CA LEU A 29 -3.47 0.73 5.52
C LEU A 29 -2.46 0.86 6.66
N THR A 30 -2.56 -0.03 7.65
CA THR A 30 -1.62 -0.12 8.76
C THR A 30 -0.72 -1.33 8.57
N THR A 31 0.59 -1.13 8.60
CA THR A 31 1.56 -2.22 8.46
C THR A 31 2.58 -2.18 9.58
N ASP A 32 2.74 -3.30 10.29
CA ASP A 32 3.82 -3.50 11.25
C ASP A 32 4.93 -4.29 10.57
N VAL A 33 6.15 -3.74 10.51
CA VAL A 33 7.25 -4.28 9.72
C VAL A 33 8.48 -4.55 10.58
N SER A 34 9.14 -5.68 10.35
CA SER A 34 10.41 -6.04 10.98
C SER A 34 11.34 -6.76 9.99
N CYS A 35 12.65 -6.50 10.09
CA CYS A 35 13.68 -7.20 9.31
C CYS A 35 14.32 -8.30 10.18
N THR A 36 14.51 -9.51 9.63
CA THR A 36 14.98 -10.68 10.39
C THR A 36 16.41 -10.57 10.90
N SER A 37 17.27 -9.85 10.19
CA SER A 37 18.68 -9.65 10.58
C SER A 37 18.83 -8.72 11.80
N GLY A 38 17.77 -8.01 12.18
CA GLY A 38 17.82 -6.91 13.15
C GLY A 38 18.18 -5.55 12.54
N ASN A 39 18.40 -5.46 11.22
CA ASN A 39 18.56 -4.17 10.55
C ASN A 39 17.34 -3.25 10.77
N PRO A 40 17.54 -1.93 10.90
CA PRO A 40 16.44 -1.00 11.03
C PRO A 40 15.63 -0.95 9.73
N VAL A 41 14.30 -0.83 9.85
CA VAL A 41 13.44 -0.51 8.73
C VAL A 41 13.60 0.98 8.43
N VAL A 42 14.14 1.32 7.26
CA VAL A 42 14.43 2.72 6.90
C VAL A 42 13.28 3.35 6.12
N ALA A 43 12.56 2.57 5.32
CA ALA A 43 11.44 3.05 4.51
C ALA A 43 10.48 1.91 4.14
N VAL A 44 9.24 2.27 3.87
CA VAL A 44 8.21 1.36 3.35
C VAL A 44 7.52 2.04 2.16
N TRP A 45 7.53 1.37 1.01
CA TRP A 45 6.82 1.80 -0.20
C TRP A 45 5.66 0.87 -0.49
N ILE A 46 4.48 1.45 -0.71
CA ILE A 46 3.27 0.72 -1.06
C ILE A 46 3.07 0.84 -2.57
N GLU A 47 3.10 -0.30 -3.25
CA GLU A 47 2.81 -0.41 -4.67
C GLU A 47 1.36 -0.82 -4.87
N SER A 48 0.51 0.09 -5.35
CA SER A 48 -0.92 -0.14 -5.56
C SER A 48 -1.21 -0.54 -7.02
N SER A 49 -1.99 -1.59 -7.22
CA SER A 49 -2.35 -2.06 -8.56
C SER A 49 -3.33 -1.15 -9.31
N SER A 50 -4.07 -0.28 -8.63
CA SER A 50 -4.96 0.71 -9.24
C SER A 50 -4.38 2.13 -9.29
N GLY A 51 -3.07 2.27 -9.05
CA GLY A 51 -2.42 3.57 -8.90
C GLY A 51 -2.52 4.15 -7.49
N GLY A 52 -1.82 5.27 -7.29
CA GLY A 52 -1.65 5.87 -5.97
C GLY A 52 -0.58 5.18 -5.12
N SER A 53 0.46 4.60 -5.73
CA SER A 53 1.64 4.08 -5.03
C SER A 53 2.41 5.20 -4.32
N GLY A 54 3.05 4.89 -3.20
CA GLY A 54 3.75 5.92 -2.43
C GLY A 54 4.46 5.41 -1.17
N PHE A 55 5.26 6.29 -0.56
CA PHE A 55 5.90 6.04 0.72
C PHE A 55 4.87 6.07 1.86
N ALA A 56 4.91 5.05 2.69
CA ALA A 56 4.16 5.02 3.94
C ALA A 56 4.83 5.92 4.97
N ARG A 57 4.02 6.52 5.84
CA ARG A 57 4.49 7.38 6.93
C ARG A 57 4.72 6.53 8.17
N ALA A 58 5.75 6.85 8.95
CA ALA A 58 5.92 6.24 10.26
C ALA A 58 4.66 6.52 11.12
N GLY A 59 4.09 5.47 11.68
CA GLY A 59 3.00 5.54 12.65
C GLY A 59 3.54 5.42 14.07
N GLN A 60 2.66 5.61 15.05
CA GLN A 60 3.03 5.35 16.44
C GLN A 60 3.35 3.86 16.60
N PRO A 61 4.52 3.48 17.18
CA PRO A 61 4.86 2.08 17.39
C PRO A 61 3.74 1.37 18.17
N GLY A 62 3.38 0.18 17.72
CA GLY A 62 2.50 -0.70 18.50
C GLY A 62 3.23 -1.29 19.71
N SER A 63 2.58 -2.21 20.42
CA SER A 63 3.18 -2.95 21.55
C SER A 63 4.21 -4.00 21.12
N ALA A 64 4.55 -4.10 19.84
CA ALA A 64 5.46 -5.10 19.28
C ALA A 64 6.80 -4.48 18.87
N ALA A 65 7.86 -5.30 18.81
CA ALA A 65 9.20 -4.93 18.32
C ALA A 65 9.26 -4.56 16.81
N ALA A 66 8.11 -4.35 16.17
CA ALA A 66 7.98 -4.01 14.76
C ALA A 66 7.66 -2.52 14.59
N ALA A 67 8.25 -1.89 13.58
CA ALA A 67 7.97 -0.49 13.24
C ALA A 67 6.62 -0.39 12.52
N ARG A 68 5.76 0.51 12.98
CA ARG A 68 4.44 0.73 12.38
C ARG A 68 4.50 1.78 11.28
N TYR A 69 3.84 1.50 10.17
CA TYR A 69 3.69 2.40 9.03
C TYR A 69 2.22 2.54 8.63
N LEU A 70 1.85 3.74 8.20
CA LEU A 70 0.51 4.12 7.77
C LEU A 70 0.54 4.62 6.34
N PHE A 71 -0.39 4.14 5.53
CA PHE A 71 -0.54 4.59 4.14
C PHE A 71 -2.03 4.74 3.80
N ARG A 72 -2.40 5.87 3.21
CA ARG A 72 -3.79 6.11 2.81
C ARG A 72 -3.97 5.65 1.37
N GLN A 73 -4.73 4.58 1.16
CA GLN A 73 -4.97 4.00 -0.16
C GLN A 73 -6.46 3.90 -0.46
N ASN A 74 -6.81 3.95 -1.75
CA ASN A 74 -8.09 3.46 -2.23
C ASN A 74 -8.10 1.91 -2.19
N PHE A 75 -8.95 1.33 -1.35
CA PHE A 75 -8.99 -0.11 -1.09
C PHE A 75 -9.67 -0.95 -2.18
N ALA A 76 -10.05 -0.34 -3.30
CA ALA A 76 -10.63 -1.06 -4.43
C ALA A 76 -9.64 -1.96 -5.18
N ALA A 77 -8.36 -2.02 -4.76
CA ALA A 77 -7.33 -2.75 -5.47
C ALA A 77 -6.25 -3.35 -4.56
N ARG A 78 -5.62 -4.42 -5.06
CA ARG A 78 -4.50 -5.10 -4.43
C ARG A 78 -3.28 -4.20 -4.33
N TYR A 79 -2.48 -4.39 -3.29
CA TYR A 79 -1.21 -3.70 -3.12
C TYR A 79 -0.10 -4.66 -2.71
N GLN A 80 1.14 -4.28 -3.00
CA GLN A 80 2.36 -4.95 -2.56
C GLN A 80 3.18 -3.98 -1.70
N ILE A 81 3.67 -4.47 -0.55
CA ILE A 81 4.56 -3.72 0.32
C ILE A 81 6.01 -4.03 -0.04
N ARG A 82 6.81 -2.98 -0.26
CA ARG A 82 8.26 -3.03 -0.39
C ARG A 82 8.89 -2.37 0.83
N VAL A 83 9.91 -2.99 1.39
CA VAL A 83 10.54 -2.60 2.65
C VAL A 83 12.03 -2.43 2.41
N GLY A 84 12.55 -1.27 2.82
CA GLY A 84 13.99 -1.04 2.93
C GLY A 84 14.49 -1.50 4.29
N CYS A 85 15.30 -2.56 4.32
CA CYS A 85 16.02 -3.01 5.50
C CYS A 85 17.47 -2.50 5.43
N GLY A 86 17.86 -1.66 6.39
CA GLY A 86 19.17 -1.01 6.44
C GLY A 86 19.39 0.06 5.35
N GLY A 87 20.55 0.72 5.38
CA GLY A 87 20.89 1.83 4.47
C GLY A 87 20.30 3.17 4.90
N SER A 88 19.85 3.97 3.94
CA SER A 88 19.13 5.25 4.14
C SER A 88 17.76 5.23 3.43
N VAL A 89 16.96 6.28 3.63
CA VAL A 89 15.64 6.41 2.96
C VAL A 89 15.79 6.51 1.44
N GLU A 90 16.86 7.16 0.97
CA GLU A 90 17.19 7.40 -0.44
C GLU A 90 17.89 6.20 -1.08
N GLN A 91 18.65 5.43 -0.29
CA GLN A 91 19.40 4.27 -0.75
C GLN A 91 19.25 3.11 0.23
N TRP A 92 18.31 2.21 -0.08
CA TRP A 92 18.02 1.07 0.78
C TRP A 92 19.16 0.06 0.71
N GLY A 93 19.51 -0.52 1.86
CA GLY A 93 20.49 -1.61 1.93
C GLY A 93 19.95 -2.84 1.21
N ILE A 94 18.79 -3.33 1.65
CA ILE A 94 18.07 -4.45 1.02
C ILE A 94 16.64 -4.04 0.75
N THR A 95 16.16 -4.34 -0.46
CA THR A 95 14.77 -4.16 -0.86
C THR A 95 14.03 -5.48 -0.75
N ALA A 96 13.24 -5.65 0.30
CA ALA A 96 12.39 -6.82 0.48
C ALA A 96 10.96 -6.55 0.00
N LYS A 97 10.29 -7.53 -0.63
CA LYS A 97 8.92 -7.39 -1.15
C LYS A 97 7.98 -8.44 -0.59
N SER A 98 6.75 -8.04 -0.30
CA SER A 98 5.67 -8.95 0.10
C SER A 98 4.89 -9.51 -1.09
N THR A 99 4.01 -10.47 -0.84
CA THR A 99 2.93 -10.83 -1.76
C THR A 99 1.87 -9.73 -1.82
N TYR A 100 1.11 -9.70 -2.92
CA TYR A 100 -0.04 -8.80 -3.05
C TYR A 100 -1.12 -9.15 -2.02
N SER A 101 -1.78 -8.13 -1.46
CA SER A 101 -2.89 -8.29 -0.51
C SER A 101 -3.92 -7.16 -0.67
N GLU A 102 -5.07 -7.33 -0.03
CA GLU A 102 -6.17 -6.37 0.07
C GLU A 102 -6.50 -6.03 1.54
N GLU A 103 -5.75 -6.60 2.49
CA GLU A 103 -6.05 -6.46 3.91
C GLU A 103 -5.69 -5.06 4.45
N PRO A 104 -6.53 -4.44 5.29
CA PRO A 104 -6.24 -3.10 5.83
C PRO A 104 -5.17 -3.09 6.92
N TYR A 105 -4.87 -4.26 7.51
CA TYR A 105 -3.82 -4.42 8.50
C TYR A 105 -2.97 -5.64 8.16
N ARG A 106 -1.65 -5.48 8.15
CA ARG A 106 -0.70 -6.60 8.02
C ARG A 106 0.46 -6.45 8.97
N ARG A 107 0.89 -7.56 9.55
CA ARG A 107 2.20 -7.69 10.18
C ARG A 107 3.10 -8.43 9.22
N ILE A 108 4.24 -7.84 8.86
CA ILE A 108 5.12 -8.36 7.84
C ILE A 108 6.53 -8.51 8.41
N VAL A 109 7.11 -9.69 8.19
CA VAL A 109 8.49 -10.00 8.54
C VAL A 109 9.28 -10.19 7.25
N CYS A 110 10.31 -9.37 7.06
CA CYS A 110 11.15 -9.37 5.88
C CYS A 110 12.43 -10.15 6.12
N ASP A 111 12.68 -11.14 5.27
CA ASP A 111 13.96 -11.81 5.17
C ASP A 111 14.91 -10.90 4.38
N ASP A 112 15.87 -10.36 5.13
CA ASP A 112 16.89 -9.44 4.66
C ASP A 112 18.30 -10.03 4.86
N VAL A 113 18.40 -11.35 4.90
CA VAL A 113 19.71 -12.00 4.88
C VAL A 113 20.29 -11.88 3.46
N HIS A 114 21.52 -11.38 3.37
CA HIS A 114 22.24 -11.16 2.12
C HIS A 114 22.47 -12.50 1.40
N LEU A 115 21.64 -12.82 0.41
CA LEU A 115 21.86 -13.98 -0.46
C LEU A 115 22.71 -13.53 -1.65
N ASP A 116 24.01 -13.86 -1.61
CA ASP A 116 24.93 -13.88 -2.76
C ASP A 116 24.94 -12.60 -3.63
N GLY A 117 25.01 -11.42 -3.00
CA GLY A 117 25.16 -10.14 -3.70
C GLY A 117 23.88 -9.56 -4.32
N LEU A 118 22.72 -10.18 -4.07
CA LEU A 118 21.42 -9.63 -4.42
C LEU A 118 20.90 -8.73 -3.28
N LEU A 119 20.75 -7.43 -3.54
CA LEU A 119 20.14 -6.46 -2.62
C LEU A 119 18.61 -6.60 -2.52
N THR A 120 18.09 -7.82 -2.66
CA THR A 120 16.66 -8.12 -2.72
C THR A 120 16.28 -9.23 -1.76
N GLY A 121 15.19 -9.01 -1.01
CA GLY A 121 14.64 -9.98 -0.07
C GLY A 121 13.16 -10.26 -0.31
N ASN A 122 12.58 -11.13 0.51
CA ASN A 122 11.15 -11.41 0.49
C ASN A 122 10.55 -11.16 1.87
N CYS A 123 9.32 -10.67 1.90
CA CYS A 123 8.58 -10.52 3.13
C CYS A 123 7.38 -11.45 3.17
N ARG A 124 7.10 -11.97 4.37
CA ARG A 124 5.97 -12.86 4.65
C ARG A 124 5.10 -12.26 5.73
N ASP A 125 3.83 -12.65 5.74
CA ASP A 125 2.93 -12.31 6.83
C ASP A 125 3.40 -12.98 8.13
N GLY A 126 3.49 -12.19 9.19
CA GLY A 126 3.74 -12.68 10.54
C GLY A 126 2.43 -13.09 11.22
N GLU A 127 2.54 -13.93 12.26
CA GLU A 127 1.41 -14.35 13.08
C GLU A 127 0.66 -13.12 13.64
N ARG A 128 -0.66 -13.07 13.40
CA ARG A 128 -1.56 -12.11 14.06
C ARG A 128 -1.69 -12.55 15.52
N ARG A 129 -0.95 -11.91 16.42
CA ARG A 129 -1.20 -12.02 17.87
C ARG A 129 -2.18 -10.97 18.31
#